data_AF-A0AA44KRP4-F1
#
_entry.id   AF-A0AA44KRP4-F1
#
_cell.length_a   1.000
_cell.length_b   1.000
_cell.length_c   1.000
_cell.angle_alpha   90.00
_cell.angle_beta   90.00
_cell.angle_gamma   90.00
#
_symmetry.space_group_name_H-M   'P 1'
#
loop_
_entity.id
_entity.type
_entity.pdbx_description
1 polymer ?
#
loop_
_entity_poly.entity_id
_entity_poly.type
_entity_poly.pdbx_seq_one_letter_code
_entity_poly.pdbx_strand_id
1 'polypeptide(L)'
;MNTKNLVFVALFSSIMGVLGLIPPIALSITPVPITLQSLGVMLAGGLLGSRLGALSQLIFLLIVGVGAPLLAGGRGGPGVFVGPSAGYLLGYIAGAFVIGYLIERLREVSIIKVLCINIIGGIFVVYVFGIIVQAFVMDISVWETMKVSVVFLPGDCIKAIIAAILVTRLHRSLKHIITPALKNRKYTNAG
;
A
#
# COMPACT_ATOMS: atom_id res chain seq x y z
N MET A 1 14.71 -16.38 6.25
CA MET A 1 14.45 -15.37 5.19
C MET A 1 15.71 -15.30 4.33
N ASN A 2 15.61 -15.35 2.99
CA ASN A 2 16.78 -15.28 2.10
C ASN A 2 17.24 -13.82 1.94
N THR A 3 18.55 -13.57 1.79
CA THR A 3 19.15 -12.24 1.57
C THR A 3 18.43 -11.42 0.50
N LYS A 4 18.03 -12.04 -0.61
CA LYS A 4 17.28 -11.35 -1.68
C LYS A 4 15.93 -10.79 -1.19
N ASN A 5 15.21 -11.55 -0.37
CA ASN A 5 13.92 -11.11 0.15
C ASN A 5 14.10 -9.99 1.18
N LEU A 6 15.17 -10.04 1.97
CA LEU A 6 15.54 -8.97 2.90
C LEU A 6 15.83 -7.66 2.15
N VAL A 7 16.63 -7.73 1.08
CA VAL A 7 16.93 -6.56 0.23
C VAL A 7 15.65 -5.97 -0.37
N PHE A 8 14.72 -6.80 -0.83
CA PHE A 8 13.46 -6.30 -1.38
C PHE A 8 12.56 -5.64 -0.35
N VAL A 9 12.44 -6.22 0.85
CA VAL A 9 11.70 -5.61 1.95
C VAL A 9 12.30 -4.25 2.28
N ALA A 10 13.62 -4.16 2.46
CA ALA A 10 14.32 -2.92 2.73
C ALA A 10 14.13 -1.88 1.61
N LEU A 11 14.25 -2.31 0.34
CA LEU A 11 14.06 -1.43 -0.82
C LEU A 11 12.66 -0.81 -0.85
N PHE A 12 11.61 -1.61 -0.63
CA PHE A 12 10.24 -1.09 -0.65
C PHE A 12 9.92 -0.24 0.58
N SER A 13 10.50 -0.54 1.76
CA SER A 13 10.43 0.36 2.90
C SER A 13 11.11 1.70 2.61
N SER A 14 12.25 1.71 1.90
CA SER A 14 12.93 2.94 1.47
C SER A 14 12.11 3.70 0.42
N ILE A 15 11.49 3.01 -0.54
CA ILE A 15 10.58 3.63 -1.53
C ILE A 15 9.43 4.34 -0.79
N MET A 16 8.85 3.71 0.23
CA MET A 16 7.81 4.35 1.06
C MET A 16 8.30 5.65 1.71
N GLY A 17 9.53 5.66 2.22
CA GLY A 17 10.16 6.86 2.77
C GLY A 17 10.36 7.96 1.71
N VAL A 18 10.89 7.62 0.54
CA VAL A 18 11.07 8.58 -0.58
C VAL A 18 9.73 9.16 -1.03
N LEU A 19 8.70 8.33 -1.16
CA LEU A 19 7.34 8.80 -1.49
C LEU A 19 6.76 9.74 -0.40
N GLY A 20 7.20 9.59 0.85
CA GLY A 20 6.84 10.47 1.96
C GLY A 20 7.57 11.82 1.96
N LEU A 21 8.67 11.96 1.21
CA LEU A 21 9.34 13.26 1.03
C LEU A 21 8.56 14.19 0.09
N ILE A 22 7.66 13.64 -0.72
CA ILE A 22 6.80 14.42 -1.61
C ILE A 22 5.79 15.18 -0.74
N PRO A 23 5.68 16.52 -0.88
CA PRO A 23 4.78 17.32 -0.08
C PRO A 23 3.33 16.82 -0.17
N PRO A 24 2.64 16.68 0.98
CA PRO A 24 1.22 16.33 0.97
C PRO A 24 0.38 17.48 0.43
N ILE A 25 -0.77 17.15 -0.14
CA ILE A 25 -1.83 18.14 -0.39
C ILE A 25 -2.72 18.15 0.85
N ALA A 26 -2.58 19.20 1.66
CA ALA A 26 -3.44 19.44 2.81
C ALA A 26 -4.85 19.85 2.35
N LEU A 27 -5.86 19.43 3.11
CA LEU A 27 -7.25 19.70 2.81
C LEU A 27 -7.88 20.50 3.95
N SER A 28 -8.79 21.42 3.61
CA SER A 28 -9.53 22.20 4.61
C SER A 28 -10.63 21.39 5.29
N ILE A 29 -11.15 20.36 4.64
CA ILE A 29 -12.32 19.57 5.10
C ILE A 29 -11.96 18.36 5.96
N THR A 30 -10.70 17.95 6.01
CA THR A 30 -10.23 16.78 6.77
C THR A 30 -8.75 16.96 7.16
N PRO A 31 -8.35 16.56 8.38
CA PRO A 31 -6.95 16.62 8.81
C PRO A 31 -6.06 15.57 8.13
N VAL A 32 -6.63 14.62 7.39
CA VAL A 32 -5.89 13.59 6.66
C VAL A 32 -5.48 14.11 5.29
N PRO A 33 -4.17 14.25 4.99
CA PRO A 33 -3.72 14.80 3.72
C PRO A 33 -3.78 13.76 2.59
N ILE A 34 -3.86 14.25 1.34
CA ILE A 34 -3.57 13.42 0.16
C ILE A 34 -2.05 13.26 0.06
N THR A 35 -1.61 12.01 -0.06
CA THR A 35 -0.18 11.64 -0.15
C THR A 35 0.08 10.75 -1.36
N LEU A 36 1.34 10.63 -1.77
CA LEU A 36 1.75 9.66 -2.80
C LEU A 36 2.02 8.26 -2.22
N GLN A 37 2.08 8.10 -0.90
CA GLN A 37 2.52 6.86 -0.25
C GLN A 37 1.57 5.67 -0.48
N SER A 38 0.28 5.91 -0.74
CA SER A 38 -0.66 4.84 -1.16
C SER A 38 -0.25 4.16 -2.47
N LEU A 39 0.49 4.84 -3.35
CA LEU A 39 1.12 4.22 -4.52
C LEU A 39 2.15 3.16 -4.11
N GLY A 40 2.95 3.45 -3.08
CA GLY A 40 3.97 2.52 -2.58
C GLY A 40 3.37 1.25 -1.99
N VAL A 41 2.21 1.35 -1.33
CA VAL A 41 1.43 0.20 -0.86
C VAL A 41 1.01 -0.70 -2.03
N MET A 42 0.46 -0.09 -3.09
CA MET A 42 0.03 -0.79 -4.29
C MET A 42 1.19 -1.49 -5.00
N LEU A 43 2.34 -0.82 -5.11
CA LEU A 43 3.54 -1.39 -5.70
C LEU A 43 4.13 -2.51 -4.84
N ALA A 44 4.14 -2.36 -3.51
CA ALA A 44 4.71 -3.34 -2.58
C ALA A 44 3.94 -4.66 -2.63
N GLY A 45 2.61 -4.62 -2.47
CA GLY A 45 1.78 -5.82 -2.66
C GLY A 45 1.88 -6.33 -4.10
N GLY A 46 1.87 -5.40 -5.05
CA GLY A 46 1.94 -5.63 -6.49
C GLY A 46 3.12 -6.45 -6.96
N LEU A 47 4.29 -6.20 -6.37
CA LEU A 47 5.57 -6.74 -6.82
C LEU A 47 6.14 -7.77 -5.85
N LEU A 48 6.03 -7.56 -4.54
CA LEU A 48 6.65 -8.46 -3.56
C LEU A 48 5.76 -9.63 -3.15
N GLY A 49 4.47 -9.60 -3.50
CA GLY A 49 3.48 -10.56 -3.03
C GLY A 49 3.01 -10.26 -1.61
N SER A 50 2.16 -11.16 -1.08
CA SER A 50 1.37 -10.93 0.14
C SER A 50 2.26 -10.71 1.37
N ARG A 51 3.16 -11.66 1.64
CA ARG A 51 4.00 -11.67 2.85
C ARG A 51 5.06 -10.57 2.84
N LEU A 52 5.83 -10.45 1.75
CA LEU A 52 6.93 -9.50 1.67
C LEU A 52 6.43 -8.06 1.46
N GLY A 53 5.33 -7.89 0.73
CA GLY A 53 4.65 -6.60 0.59
C GLY A 53 4.21 -6.09 1.96
N ALA A 54 3.44 -6.87 2.71
CA ALA A 54 3.00 -6.51 4.06
C ALA A 54 4.19 -6.25 5.00
N LEU A 55 5.22 -7.09 4.96
CA LEU A 55 6.41 -6.93 5.80
C LEU A 55 7.15 -5.61 5.48
N SER A 56 7.27 -5.21 4.21
CA SER A 56 7.88 -3.93 3.85
C SER A 56 7.12 -2.71 4.42
N GLN A 57 5.78 -2.79 4.47
CA GLN A 57 4.96 -1.74 5.06
C GLN A 57 5.09 -1.74 6.57
N LEU A 58 5.12 -2.91 7.20
CA LEU A 58 5.33 -3.04 8.65
C LEU A 58 6.69 -2.45 9.06
N ILE A 59 7.78 -2.82 8.37
CA ILE A 59 9.12 -2.28 8.65
C ILE A 59 9.17 -0.77 8.45
N PHE A 60 8.57 -0.26 7.37
CA PHE A 60 8.45 1.18 7.15
C PHE A 60 7.76 1.89 8.34
N LEU A 61 6.64 1.35 8.81
CA LEU A 61 5.89 1.92 9.93
C LEU A 61 6.63 1.79 11.26
N LEU A 62 7.41 0.73 11.48
CA LEU A 62 8.27 0.62 12.66
C LEU A 62 9.35 1.72 12.66
N ILE A 63 9.97 2.00 11.51
CA ILE A 63 10.96 3.09 11.35
C ILE A 63 10.31 4.44 11.63
N VAL A 64 9.09 4.67 11.12
CA VAL A 64 8.30 5.87 11.45
C VAL A 64 8.00 5.94 12.95
N GLY A 65 7.61 4.82 13.57
CA GLY A 65 7.25 4.74 14.98
C GLY A 65 8.38 5.05 15.95
N VAL A 66 9.62 4.70 15.61
CA VAL A 66 10.80 5.09 16.41
C VAL A 66 11.20 6.55 16.25
N GLY A 67 10.54 7.32 15.36
CA GLY A 67 10.73 8.77 15.25
C GLY A 67 11.12 9.29 13.87
N ALA A 68 11.34 8.43 12.88
CA ALA A 68 11.78 8.91 11.57
C ALA A 68 10.67 9.72 10.86
N PRO A 69 10.96 10.93 10.33
CA PRO A 69 9.97 11.82 9.72
C PRO A 69 9.67 11.42 8.26
N LEU A 70 9.29 10.17 8.02
CA LEU A 70 9.15 9.57 6.69
C LEU A 70 7.71 9.50 6.17
N LEU A 71 6.72 9.91 6.96
CA LEU A 71 5.37 10.13 6.44
C LEU A 71 5.28 11.52 5.82
N ALA A 72 4.41 11.66 4.82
CA ALA A 72 4.18 12.92 4.13
C ALA A 72 3.97 14.10 5.10
N GLY A 73 4.66 15.20 4.84
CA GLY A 73 4.70 16.39 5.69
C GLY A 73 5.72 16.31 6.83
N GLY A 74 6.70 15.40 6.73
CA GLY A 74 7.73 15.21 7.76
C GLY A 74 7.18 14.60 9.05
N ARG A 75 6.06 13.88 8.98
CA ARG A 75 5.41 13.28 10.15
C ARG A 75 6.16 12.01 10.56
N GLY A 76 6.31 11.80 11.87
CA GLY A 76 6.99 10.65 12.45
C GLY A 76 6.75 10.55 13.95
N GLY A 77 7.25 9.47 14.55
CA GLY A 77 7.11 9.17 15.98
C GLY A 77 5.79 8.48 16.35
N PRO A 78 5.64 8.07 17.61
CA PRO A 78 4.50 7.26 18.05
C PRO A 78 3.16 7.98 17.94
N GLY A 79 3.14 9.32 17.98
CA GLY A 79 1.91 10.12 17.89
C GLY A 79 1.13 9.93 16.58
N VAL A 80 1.79 9.55 15.48
CA VAL A 80 1.10 9.32 14.19
C VAL A 80 0.17 8.11 14.21
N PHE A 81 0.34 7.20 15.17
CA PHE A 81 -0.47 5.98 15.35
C PHE A 81 -1.73 6.19 16.21
N VAL A 82 -1.91 7.38 16.78
CA VAL A 82 -3.10 7.74 17.57
C VAL A 82 -3.88 8.92 16.97
N GLY A 83 -3.43 9.46 15.83
CA GLY A 83 -4.11 10.56 15.14
C GLY A 83 -5.15 10.10 14.09
N PRO A 84 -5.87 11.04 13.46
CA PRO A 84 -6.94 10.73 12.50
C PRO A 84 -6.50 9.86 11.31
N SER A 85 -5.23 9.96 10.89
CA SER A 85 -4.70 9.15 9.79
C SER A 85 -4.22 7.75 10.19
N ALA A 86 -4.25 7.38 11.48
CA ALA A 86 -3.64 6.14 11.98
C ALA A 86 -4.22 4.87 11.33
N GLY A 87 -5.53 4.86 11.09
CA GLY A 87 -6.19 3.74 10.41
C GLY A 87 -5.67 3.50 9.00
N TYR A 88 -5.31 4.56 8.27
CA TYR A 88 -4.75 4.41 6.93
C TYR A 88 -3.37 3.76 6.97
N LEU A 89 -2.58 3.99 8.02
CA LEU A 89 -1.28 3.33 8.23
C LEU A 89 -1.46 1.83 8.46
N LEU A 90 -2.41 1.42 9.30
CA LEU A 90 -2.77 0.00 9.43
C LEU A 90 -3.27 -0.57 8.09
N GLY A 91 -4.06 0.23 7.37
CA GLY A 91 -4.51 -0.05 6.02
C GLY A 91 -3.37 -0.28 5.03
N TYR A 92 -2.19 0.33 5.20
CA TYR A 92 -1.04 0.09 4.32
C TYR A 92 -0.55 -1.36 4.40
N ILE A 93 -0.46 -1.92 5.61
CA ILE A 93 -0.05 -3.31 5.81
C ILE A 93 -1.11 -4.26 5.23
N ALA A 94 -2.38 -4.07 5.61
CA ALA A 94 -3.48 -4.91 5.18
C ALA A 94 -3.70 -4.83 3.66
N GLY A 95 -3.64 -3.62 3.10
CA GLY A 95 -3.80 -3.37 1.67
C GLY A 95 -2.70 -4.04 0.86
N ALA A 96 -1.42 -3.87 1.25
CA ALA A 96 -0.31 -4.55 0.57
C ALA A 96 -0.45 -6.08 0.64
N PHE A 97 -0.87 -6.63 1.79
CA PHE A 97 -1.13 -8.06 1.92
C PHE A 97 -2.20 -8.54 0.95
N VAL A 98 -3.36 -7.88 0.92
CA VAL A 98 -4.50 -8.25 0.06
C VAL A 98 -4.14 -8.15 -1.42
N ILE A 99 -3.46 -7.07 -1.83
CA ILE A 99 -3.00 -6.90 -3.22
C ILE A 99 -2.09 -8.06 -3.63
N GLY A 100 -1.07 -8.34 -2.81
CA GLY A 100 -0.14 -9.43 -3.09
C GLY A 100 -0.82 -10.79 -3.10
N TYR A 101 -1.73 -11.04 -2.17
CA TYR A 101 -2.48 -12.30 -2.08
C TYR A 101 -3.33 -12.57 -3.32
N LEU A 102 -3.98 -11.54 -3.86
CA LEU A 102 -4.79 -11.66 -5.08
C LEU A 102 -3.90 -11.83 -6.33
N ILE A 103 -2.78 -11.10 -6.41
CA ILE A 103 -1.84 -11.21 -7.54
C ILE A 103 -1.19 -12.59 -7.60
N GLU A 104 -0.80 -13.17 -6.46
CA GLU A 104 -0.23 -14.52 -6.37
C GLU A 104 -1.16 -15.61 -6.93
N ARG A 105 -2.47 -15.35 -7.01
CA ARG A 105 -3.48 -16.28 -7.53
C ARG A 105 -3.75 -16.10 -9.03
N LEU A 106 -3.24 -15.04 -9.64
CA LEU A 106 -3.38 -14.82 -11.07
C LEU A 106 -2.53 -15.82 -11.86
N ARG A 107 -3.13 -16.44 -12.88
CA ARG A 107 -2.38 -17.22 -13.88
C ARG A 107 -1.54 -16.31 -14.77
N GLU A 108 -2.09 -15.14 -15.09
CA GLU A 108 -1.48 -14.13 -15.94
C GLU A 108 -1.79 -12.73 -15.43
N VAL A 109 -0.76 -11.89 -15.38
CA VAL A 109 -0.83 -10.50 -14.95
C VAL A 109 -1.20 -9.61 -16.15
N SER A 110 -2.31 -8.88 -16.04
CA SER A 110 -2.73 -7.88 -17.02
C SER A 110 -3.07 -6.57 -16.31
N ILE A 111 -2.97 -5.44 -17.02
CA ILE A 111 -3.20 -4.11 -16.45
C ILE A 111 -4.57 -4.02 -15.79
N ILE A 112 -5.63 -4.51 -16.46
CA ILE A 112 -7.00 -4.47 -15.94
C ILE A 112 -7.12 -5.27 -14.64
N LYS A 113 -6.58 -6.50 -14.59
CA LYS A 113 -6.63 -7.34 -13.38
C LYS A 113 -5.90 -6.68 -12.21
N VAL A 114 -4.71 -6.12 -12.46
CA VAL A 114 -3.95 -5.43 -11.41
C VAL A 114 -4.65 -4.15 -10.96
N LEU A 115 -5.26 -3.40 -11.88
CA LEU A 115 -6.06 -2.22 -11.55
C LEU A 115 -7.21 -2.58 -10.60
N CYS A 116 -8.00 -3.61 -10.92
CA CYS A 116 -9.07 -4.09 -10.04
C CYS A 116 -8.54 -4.50 -8.66
N ILE A 117 -7.41 -5.21 -8.61
CA ILE A 117 -6.79 -5.62 -7.35
C ILE A 117 -6.29 -4.41 -6.54
N ASN A 118 -5.71 -3.40 -7.20
CA ASN A 118 -5.27 -2.17 -6.55
C ASN A 118 -6.44 -1.36 -6.00
N ILE A 119 -7.60 -1.36 -6.68
CA ILE A 119 -8.82 -0.73 -6.16
C ILE A 119 -9.29 -1.47 -4.90
N ILE A 120 -9.29 -2.80 -4.90
CA ILE A 120 -9.69 -3.61 -3.74
C ILE A 120 -8.75 -3.38 -2.55
N GLY A 121 -7.44 -3.62 -2.73
CA GLY A 121 -6.52 -3.60 -1.61
C GLY A 121 -5.94 -2.21 -1.29
N GLY A 122 -5.66 -1.41 -2.31
CA GLY A 122 -4.98 -0.11 -2.16
C GLY A 122 -5.93 1.06 -1.92
N ILE A 123 -7.23 0.89 -2.17
CA ILE A 123 -8.26 1.90 -1.90
C ILE A 123 -9.25 1.33 -0.90
N PHE A 124 -10.04 0.32 -1.26
CA PHE A 124 -11.14 -0.16 -0.42
C PHE A 124 -10.66 -0.67 0.94
N VAL A 125 -9.70 -1.61 0.99
CA VAL A 125 -9.17 -2.13 2.26
C VAL A 125 -8.51 -1.01 3.07
N VAL A 126 -7.70 -0.15 2.44
CA VAL A 126 -7.07 0.98 3.12
C VAL A 126 -8.12 1.91 3.74
N TYR A 127 -9.22 2.19 3.03
CA TYR A 127 -10.30 3.05 3.50
C TYR A 127 -11.11 2.40 4.60
N VAL A 128 -11.32 1.08 4.58
CA VAL A 128 -12.01 0.38 5.68
C VAL A 128 -11.30 0.65 7.00
N PHE A 129 -9.98 0.49 7.06
CA PHE A 129 -9.22 0.80 8.28
C PHE A 129 -9.14 2.32 8.53
N GLY A 130 -8.86 3.09 7.49
CA GLY A 130 -8.69 4.54 7.56
C GLY A 130 -9.92 5.28 8.08
N ILE A 131 -11.06 5.07 7.44
CA ILE A 131 -12.32 5.75 7.73
C ILE A 131 -12.83 5.37 9.12
N ILE A 132 -12.75 4.09 9.51
CA ILE A 132 -13.22 3.65 10.83
C ILE A 132 -12.43 4.34 11.94
N VAL A 133 -11.10 4.34 11.86
CA VAL A 133 -10.24 4.99 12.87
C VAL A 133 -10.38 6.51 12.82
N GLN A 134 -10.44 7.09 11.62
CA GLN A 134 -10.61 8.54 11.47
C GLN A 134 -11.92 9.02 12.11
N ALA A 135 -13.03 8.33 11.84
CA ALA A 135 -14.34 8.64 12.42
C ALA A 135 -14.29 8.59 13.96
N PHE A 136 -13.67 7.54 14.50
CA PHE A 136 -13.49 7.36 15.93
C PHE A 136 -12.63 8.46 16.58
N VAL A 137 -11.49 8.81 15.97
CA VAL A 137 -10.58 9.83 16.51
C VAL A 137 -11.15 11.24 16.38
N MET A 138 -11.95 11.52 15.34
CA MET A 138 -12.57 12.83 15.12
C MET A 138 -13.92 13.00 15.84
N ASP A 139 -14.45 11.95 16.46
CA ASP A 139 -15.78 11.92 17.08
C ASP A 139 -16.92 12.35 16.13
N ILE A 140 -16.86 11.85 14.89
CA ILE A 140 -17.89 12.06 13.86
C ILE A 140 -18.39 10.73 13.30
N SER A 141 -19.51 10.75 12.60
CA SER A 141 -20.06 9.52 12.05
C SER A 141 -19.16 8.92 10.95
N VAL A 142 -19.18 7.59 10.82
CA VAL A 142 -18.52 6.88 9.71
C VAL A 142 -19.05 7.39 8.37
N TRP A 143 -20.35 7.70 8.29
CA TRP A 143 -20.99 8.22 7.09
C TRP A 143 -20.44 9.59 6.66
N GLU A 144 -20.25 10.52 7.60
CA GLU A 144 -19.62 11.82 7.32
C GLU A 144 -18.16 11.65 6.91
N THR A 145 -17.44 10.76 7.59
CA THR A 145 -16.04 10.45 7.28
C THR A 145 -15.89 9.87 5.86
N MET A 146 -16.84 9.02 5.43
CA MET A 146 -16.90 8.53 4.06
C MET A 146 -17.08 9.66 3.05
N LYS A 147 -17.99 10.62 3.31
CA LYS A 147 -18.23 11.76 2.42
C LYS A 147 -16.98 12.62 2.23
N VAL A 148 -16.29 12.96 3.33
CA VAL A 148 -15.06 13.78 3.22
C VAL A 148 -13.94 12.99 2.55
N SER A 149 -13.89 11.66 2.71
CA SER A 149 -12.87 10.80 2.09
C SER A 149 -13.03 10.66 0.57
N VAL A 150 -14.17 11.02 -0.02
CA VAL A 150 -14.37 10.99 -1.49
C VAL A 150 -13.34 11.84 -2.22
N VAL A 151 -12.86 12.92 -1.59
CA VAL A 151 -11.83 13.82 -2.15
C VAL A 151 -10.51 13.10 -2.47
N PHE A 152 -10.21 11.99 -1.80
CA PHE A 152 -9.01 11.18 -2.01
C PHE A 152 -9.11 10.31 -3.27
N LEU A 153 -10.32 9.95 -3.67
CA LEU A 153 -10.60 8.94 -4.67
C LEU A 153 -10.04 9.25 -6.06
N PRO A 154 -10.13 10.49 -6.60
CA PRO A 154 -9.54 10.81 -7.90
C PRO A 154 -8.03 10.56 -7.93
N GLY A 155 -7.34 11.01 -6.88
CA GLY A 155 -5.90 10.82 -6.75
C GLY A 155 -5.52 9.35 -6.56
N ASP A 156 -6.31 8.59 -5.82
CA ASP A 156 -6.05 7.15 -5.61
C ASP A 156 -6.33 6.30 -6.85
N CYS A 157 -7.34 6.66 -7.66
CA CYS A 157 -7.60 6.04 -8.95
C CYS A 157 -6.42 6.25 -9.92
N ILE A 158 -5.86 7.47 -9.98
CA ILE A 158 -4.67 7.76 -10.79
C ILE A 158 -3.49 6.89 -10.33
N LYS A 159 -3.24 6.81 -9.02
CA LYS A 159 -2.18 5.94 -8.46
C LYS A 159 -2.41 4.47 -8.78
N ALA A 160 -3.66 3.99 -8.70
CA ALA A 160 -4.01 2.61 -9.01
C ALA A 160 -3.71 2.26 -10.47
N ILE A 161 -3.98 3.18 -11.41
CA ILE A 161 -3.65 3.05 -12.83
C ILE A 161 -2.12 3.01 -13.02
N ILE A 162 -1.39 3.95 -12.42
CA ILE A 162 0.08 4.00 -12.48
C ILE A 162 0.67 2.69 -11.94
N ALA A 163 0.24 2.25 -10.76
CA ALA A 163 0.69 1.00 -10.17
C ALA A 163 0.35 -0.20 -11.06
N ALA A 164 -0.84 -0.25 -11.67
CA ALA A 164 -1.21 -1.35 -12.54
C ALA A 164 -0.31 -1.46 -13.78
N ILE A 165 0.05 -0.33 -14.38
CA ILE A 165 0.98 -0.27 -15.52
C ILE A 165 2.37 -0.74 -15.07
N LEU A 166 2.89 -0.18 -13.98
CA LEU A 166 4.23 -0.49 -13.48
C LEU A 166 4.36 -1.96 -13.06
N VAL A 167 3.41 -2.47 -12.27
CA VAL A 167 3.40 -3.87 -11.81
C VAL A 167 3.34 -4.82 -12.99
N THR A 168 2.49 -4.56 -13.98
CA THR A 168 2.37 -5.43 -15.16
C THR A 168 3.66 -5.43 -16.01
N ARG A 169 4.26 -4.26 -16.23
CA ARG A 169 5.52 -4.15 -16.99
C ARG A 169 6.68 -4.83 -16.26
N LEU A 170 6.83 -4.56 -14.97
CA LEU A 170 7.90 -5.13 -14.15
C LEU A 170 7.75 -6.63 -13.97
N HIS A 171 6.54 -7.17 -13.85
CA HIS A 171 6.34 -8.63 -13.84
C HIS A 171 6.77 -9.30 -15.14
N ARG A 172 6.62 -8.64 -16.29
CA ARG A 172 7.09 -9.16 -17.58
C ARG A 172 8.62 -9.10 -17.69
N SER A 173 9.22 -7.97 -17.34
CA SER A 173 10.67 -7.75 -17.45
C SER A 173 11.50 -8.47 -16.38
N LEU A 174 10.95 -8.62 -15.18
CA LEU A 174 11.67 -9.11 -13.99
C LEU A 174 11.10 -10.44 -13.48
N LYS A 175 10.50 -11.25 -14.36
CA LYS A 175 9.84 -12.52 -14.02
C LYS A 175 10.75 -13.48 -13.24
N HIS A 176 12.07 -13.44 -13.49
CA HIS A 176 13.07 -14.26 -12.79
C HIS A 176 13.51 -13.68 -11.44
N ILE A 177 13.25 -12.40 -11.19
CA ILE A 177 13.78 -11.65 -10.06
C ILE A 177 12.67 -11.38 -9.03
N ILE A 178 11.52 -10.86 -9.44
CA ILE A 178 10.55 -10.26 -8.52
C ILE A 178 9.60 -11.25 -7.84
N THR A 179 9.36 -12.47 -8.39
CA THR A 179 8.39 -13.38 -7.76
C THR A 179 8.71 -14.86 -7.96
N PRO A 180 9.11 -15.61 -6.92
CA PRO A 180 9.05 -17.07 -6.92
C PRO A 180 7.61 -17.62 -6.82
N ALA A 181 6.62 -16.82 -6.41
CA ALA A 181 5.24 -17.27 -6.21
C ALA A 181 4.52 -17.70 -7.51
N LEU A 182 4.87 -17.13 -8.67
CA LEU A 182 4.38 -17.62 -9.97
C LEU A 182 5.07 -18.92 -10.43
N LYS A 183 6.16 -19.33 -9.77
CA LYS A 183 6.93 -20.53 -10.14
C LYS A 183 6.25 -21.82 -9.66
N ASN A 184 5.36 -21.76 -8.67
CA ASN A 184 4.85 -22.94 -7.96
C ASN A 184 3.60 -23.60 -8.56
N ARG A 185 3.07 -23.18 -9.71
CA ARG A 185 1.93 -23.87 -10.36
C ARG A 185 2.27 -24.75 -11.57
N LYS A 186 3.55 -24.84 -11.96
CA LYS A 186 3.97 -25.71 -13.09
C LYS A 186 4.47 -27.11 -12.68
N TYR A 187 4.47 -27.47 -11.39
CA TYR A 187 5.01 -28.76 -10.93
C TYR A 187 4.09 -29.60 -10.03
N THR A 188 2.82 -29.23 -9.84
CA THR A 188 1.89 -29.98 -8.96
C THR A 188 0.79 -30.74 -9.70
N ASN A 189 0.73 -30.66 -11.04
CA ASN A 189 -0.27 -31.37 -11.86
C ASN A 189 0.38 -32.32 -12.88
N ALA A 190 1.61 -32.77 -12.61
CA ALA A 190 2.25 -33.87 -13.33
C ALA A 190 2.42 -35.02 -12.34
N GLY A 191 1.33 -35.74 -12.11
CA GLY A 191 1.22 -36.90 -11.23
C GLY A 191 -0.13 -37.54 -11.48
#